data_AF-B6JIC3-F1
#
_entry.id   AF-B6JIC3-F1
#
_cell.length_a   1.000
_cell.length_b   1.000
_cell.length_c   1.000
_cell.angle_alpha   90.00
_cell.angle_beta   90.00
_cell.angle_gamma   90.00
#
_symmetry.space_group_name_H-M   'P 1'
#
loop_
_entity.id
_entity.type
_entity.pdbx_description
1 polymer ?
#
loop_
_entity_poly.entity_id
_entity_poly.type
_entity_poly.pdbx_seq_one_letter_code
_entity_poly.pdbx_strand_id
1 'polypeptide(L)' 'MSGSNFWVIGGEFGSMNFHKLVHGSAQVQGPFKTRKEAEDAWRVVSEENRHRGSVRFSVVEEPQRESA' A
#
# COMPACT_ATOMS: atom_id res chain seq x y z
N MET A 1 22.32 -10.61 2.65
CA MET A 1 21.53 -9.39 2.37
C MET A 1 20.09 -9.70 2.73
N SER A 2 19.67 -9.30 3.93
CA SER A 2 18.26 -9.32 4.33
C SER A 2 17.57 -8.26 3.47
N GLY A 3 17.01 -8.68 2.35
CA GLY A 3 16.30 -7.77 1.46
C GLY A 3 14.93 -7.50 2.06
N SER A 4 14.74 -6.35 2.67
CA SER A 4 13.42 -5.91 3.10
C SER A 4 12.50 -5.86 1.88
N ASN A 5 11.40 -6.61 1.90
CA ASN A 5 10.39 -6.52 0.86
C ASN A 5 9.51 -5.31 1.15
N PHE A 6 9.26 -4.49 0.14
CA PHE A 6 8.35 -3.36 0.25
C PHE A 6 7.03 -3.72 -0.41
N TRP A 7 5.95 -3.28 0.20
CA TRP A 7 4.60 -3.52 -0.27
C TRP A 7 3.84 -2.21 -0.27
N VAL A 8 2.97 -2.03 -1.25
CA VAL A 8 2.02 -0.91 -1.30
C VAL A 8 0.66 -1.49 -0.98
N ILE A 9 0.12 -1.11 0.17
CA ILE A 9 -1.19 -1.56 0.61
C ILE A 9 -2.14 -0.37 0.71
N GLY A 10 -3.39 -0.57 0.36
CA GLY A 10 -4.38 0.49 0.47
C GLY A 10 -5.74 0.07 -0.04
N GLY A 11 -6.59 1.06 -0.22
CA GLY A 11 -7.92 0.87 -0.76
C GLY A 11 -8.83 2.03 -0.47
N GLU A 12 -10.07 1.89 -0.91
CA GLU A 12 -11.13 2.83 -0.58
C GLU A 12 -11.58 2.65 0.87
N PHE A 13 -11.69 3.76 1.58
CA PHE A 13 -12.28 3.81 2.90
C PHE A 13 -13.72 4.27 2.78
N GLY A 14 -14.65 3.60 3.45
CA GLY A 14 -16.08 3.95 3.40
C GLY A 14 -16.41 5.26 4.10
N SER A 15 -15.42 5.89 4.74
CA SER A 15 -15.55 7.16 5.44
C SER A 15 -14.20 7.89 5.43
N MET A 16 -14.24 9.22 5.36
CA MET A 16 -13.08 10.10 5.53
C MET A 16 -12.39 9.97 6.91
N ASN A 17 -13.01 9.25 7.85
CA ASN A 17 -12.37 8.87 9.11
C ASN A 17 -11.40 7.69 8.98
N PHE A 18 -11.29 7.05 7.81
CA PHE A 18 -10.39 5.92 7.53
C PHE A 18 -10.57 4.71 8.48
N HIS A 19 -11.68 4.59 9.19
CA HIS A 19 -11.94 3.50 10.15
C HIS A 19 -12.37 2.19 9.49
N LYS A 20 -12.96 2.25 8.29
CA LYS A 20 -13.52 1.08 7.62
C LYS A 20 -13.11 1.09 6.16
N LEU A 21 -12.30 0.11 5.77
CA LEU A 21 -12.03 -0.16 4.38
C LEU A 21 -13.32 -0.69 3.72
N VAL A 22 -13.62 -0.24 2.51
CA VAL A 22 -14.72 -0.81 1.72
C VAL A 22 -14.34 -2.24 1.38
N HIS A 23 -15.27 -3.16 1.63
CA HIS A 23 -15.01 -4.57 1.40
C HIS A 23 -14.81 -4.80 -0.11
N GLY A 24 -13.72 -5.45 -0.50
CA GLY A 24 -13.37 -5.68 -1.91
C GLY A 24 -12.57 -4.57 -2.59
N SER A 25 -12.33 -3.43 -1.93
CA SER A 25 -11.46 -2.37 -2.48
C SER A 25 -10.02 -2.44 -1.96
N ALA A 26 -9.70 -3.45 -1.15
CA ALA A 26 -8.34 -3.68 -0.67
C ALA A 26 -7.44 -4.02 -1.86
N GLN A 27 -6.38 -3.23 -2.04
CA GLN A 27 -5.35 -3.46 -3.04
C GLN A 27 -4.02 -3.64 -2.34
N VAL A 28 -3.27 -4.62 -2.83
CA VAL A 28 -1.91 -4.92 -2.41
C VAL A 28 -1.07 -5.03 -3.67
N GLN A 29 -0.01 -4.25 -3.76
CA GLN A 29 1.02 -4.36 -4.78
C GLN A 29 2.37 -4.67 -4.15
N GLY A 30 3.11 -5.61 -4.73
CA GLY A 30 4.40 -6.08 -4.22
C GLY A 30 4.56 -7.58 -4.46
N PRO A 31 5.67 -8.19 -3.99
CA PRO A 31 6.77 -7.59 -3.23
C PRO A 31 7.75 -6.80 -4.12
N PHE A 32 8.07 -5.57 -3.71
CA PHE A 32 9.11 -4.74 -4.32
C PHE A 32 10.44 -4.95 -3.60
N LYS A 33 11.54 -5.02 -4.36
CA LYS A 33 12.88 -5.21 -3.79
C LYS A 33 13.49 -3.93 -3.25
N THR A 34 13.02 -2.78 -3.75
CA THR A 34 13.50 -1.47 -3.33
C THR A 34 12.34 -0.58 -2.90
N ARG A 35 12.61 0.26 -1.90
CA ARG A 35 11.65 1.28 -1.46
C ARG A 35 11.22 2.20 -2.59
N LYS A 36 12.16 2.52 -3.49
CA LYS A 36 11.90 3.38 -4.65
C LYS A 36 10.86 2.79 -5.59
N GLU A 37 10.92 1.49 -5.88
CA GLU A 37 9.90 0.82 -6.71
C GLU A 37 8.52 0.84 -6.04
N ALA A 38 8.47 0.62 -4.72
CA ALA A 38 7.21 0.70 -3.98
C ALA A 38 6.66 2.14 -3.92
N GLU A 39 7.52 3.14 -3.77
CA GLU A 39 7.12 4.55 -3.79
C GLU A 39 6.62 5.00 -5.17
N ASP A 40 7.23 4.51 -6.25
CA ASP A 40 6.79 4.77 -7.62
C ASP A 40 5.41 4.14 -7.88
N ALA A 41 5.23 2.87 -7.51
CA ALA A 41 3.93 2.19 -7.60
C ALA A 41 2.87 2.90 -6.74
N TRP A 42 3.21 3.27 -5.51
CA TRP A 42 2.34 4.04 -4.62
C TRP A 42 1.93 5.38 -5.24
N ARG A 43 2.86 6.09 -5.88
CA ARG A 43 2.60 7.36 -6.54
C ARG A 43 1.62 7.18 -7.70
N VAL A 44 1.83 6.18 -8.56
CA VAL A 44 0.94 5.89 -9.69
C VAL A 44 -0.49 5.62 -9.20
N VAL A 45 -0.67 4.68 -8.26
CA VAL A 45 -2.03 4.35 -7.76
C VAL A 45 -2.68 5.52 -7.01
N SER A 46 -1.88 6.35 -6.33
CA SER A 46 -2.38 7.54 -5.63
C SER A 46 -2.79 8.64 -6.61
N GLU A 47 -2.05 8.82 -7.70
CA GLU A 47 -2.41 9.77 -8.76
C GLU A 47 -3.66 9.32 -9.52
N GLU A 48 -3.76 8.03 -9.88
CA GLU A 48 -4.96 7.46 -10.51
C GLU A 48 -6.20 7.62 -9.64
N ASN A 49 -6.07 7.39 -8.33
CA ASN A 49 -7.17 7.49 -7.37
C ASN A 49 -7.29 8.89 -6.73
N ARG A 50 -6.55 9.89 -7.20
CA ARG A 50 -6.57 11.27 -6.64
C ARG A 50 -7.96 11.89 -6.61
N HIS A 51 -8.79 11.54 -7.58
CA HIS A 51 -10.18 12.00 -7.69
C HIS A 51 -11.09 11.37 -6.61
N ARG A 52 -10.66 10.27 -5.99
CA ARG A 52 -11.37 9.55 -4.93
C ARG A 52 -10.71 9.85 -3.60
N GLY A 53 -11.12 10.94 -2.95
CA GLY A 53 -10.54 11.39 -1.66
C GLY A 53 -10.63 10.38 -0.51
N SER A 54 -11.46 9.34 -0.66
CA SER A 54 -11.57 8.25 0.30
C SER A 54 -10.58 7.10 0.04
N VAL A 55 -9.80 7.13 -1.03
CA VAL A 55 -8.80 6.10 -1.35
C VAL A 55 -7.45 6.53 -0.83
N ARG A 56 -6.81 5.66 -0.04
CA ARG A 56 -5.46 5.93 0.48
C ARG A 56 -4.61 4.67 0.38
N PHE A 57 -3.40 4.86 -0.14
CA PHE A 57 -2.36 3.83 -0.19
C PHE A 57 -1.22 4.20 0.74
N SER A 58 -0.50 3.21 1.25
CA SER A 58 0.67 3.37 2.11
C SER A 58 1.70 2.31 1.77
N VAL A 59 2.96 2.75 1.69
CA VAL A 59 4.10 1.86 1.52
C VAL A 59 4.43 1.27 2.89
N VAL A 60 4.45 -0.04 2.99
CA VAL A 60 4.86 -0.79 4.17
C VAL A 60 6.08 -1.63 3.85
N GLU A 61 6.99 -1.71 4.82
CA GLU A 61 8.14 -2.61 4.76
C GLU A 61 7.74 -3.90 5.47
N GLU A 62 7.89 -5.04 4.80
CA GLU A 62 7.70 -6.34 5.42
C GLU A 62 8.85 -6.55 6.40
N PRO A 63 8.58 -6.63 7.71
CA PRO A 63 9.60 -7.03 8.66
C PRO A 63 10.03 -8.44 8.28
N GLN A 64 11.33 -8.67 8.17
CA GLN A 64 11.85 -10.01 7.92
C GLN A 64 11.23 -10.93 8.96
N ARG A 65 10.42 -11.91 8.53
CA ARG A 65 9.96 -12.96 9.43
C ARG A 65 11.21 -13.59 10.02
N GLU A 66 11.52 -13.24 11.26
CA GLU A 66 12.30 -14.11 12.11
C GLU A 66 11.42 -15.35 12.27
N SER A 67 11.66 -16.35 11.43
CA SER A 67 11.08 -17.67 11.58
C SER A 67 11.47 -18.16 12.98
N ALA A 68 10.49 -18.19 13.88
CA ALA A 68 10.61 -18.82 15.19
C ALA A 68 10.62 -20.34 15.06
#